data_AF-A0A8S9YAB8-F1
#
_entry.id   AF-A0A8S9YAB8-F1
#
_cell.length_a   1.000
_cell.length_b   1.000
_cell.length_c   1.000
_cell.angle_alpha   90.00
_cell.angle_beta   90.00
_cell.angle_gamma   90.00
#
_symmetry.space_group_name_H-M   'P 1'
#
loop_
_entity.id
_entity.type
_entity.pdbx_description
1 polymer ?
#
loop_
_entity_poly.entity_id
_entity_poly.type
_entity_poly.pdbx_seq_one_letter_code
_entity_poly.pdbx_strand_id
1 'polypeptide(L)'
;MHRKTKEAQSWTPKLSQHVFYSDILDRWMIIVVSDSALHAIEKAGDLDTYILSTPEEKMQSRLDPSFCSDDEQKRALFNKHQNHIIPREEAEWIGLTLEEAIKKQQKLDYEAARSKLKPQKYVLFNKVFEDLDSASEGREGSSAGTTESSTVSILSRLLHGEKRATKR
;
A
#
# COMPACT_ATOMS: atom_id res chain seq x y z
N MET A 1 -12.34 66.01 -15.26
CA MET A 1 -11.27 65.00 -15.46
C MET A 1 -11.83 63.63 -15.11
N HIS A 2 -12.09 62.77 -16.09
CA HIS A 2 -12.62 61.43 -15.84
C HIS A 2 -11.47 60.45 -15.62
N ARG A 3 -11.30 59.96 -14.38
CA ARG A 3 -10.35 58.89 -14.06
C ARG A 3 -10.94 57.57 -14.55
N LYS A 4 -10.33 56.93 -15.57
CA LYS A 4 -10.68 55.56 -15.92
C LYS A 4 -10.25 54.63 -14.77
N THR A 5 -11.21 54.00 -14.11
CA THR A 5 -10.97 52.94 -13.14
C THR A 5 -10.58 51.65 -13.87
N LYS A 6 -9.56 50.95 -13.40
CA LYS A 6 -9.18 49.64 -13.95
C LYS A 6 -10.21 48.61 -13.50
N GLU A 7 -10.85 47.95 -14.45
CA GLU A 7 -11.77 46.83 -14.20
C GLU A 7 -10.99 45.51 -14.20
N ALA A 8 -11.40 44.57 -13.34
CA ALA A 8 -10.81 43.24 -13.32
C ALA A 8 -11.35 42.43 -14.50
N GLN A 9 -10.46 42.06 -15.44
CA GLN A 9 -10.79 41.20 -16.56
C GLN A 9 -10.30 39.78 -16.28
N SER A 10 -11.21 38.82 -16.18
CA SER A 10 -10.87 37.40 -16.17
C SER A 10 -10.78 36.89 -17.61
N TRP A 11 -9.71 36.17 -17.93
CA TRP A 11 -9.57 35.46 -19.20
C TRP A 11 -9.86 33.98 -18.95
N THR A 12 -10.84 33.44 -19.67
CA THR A 12 -11.19 32.02 -19.61
C THR A 12 -10.75 31.33 -20.90
N PRO A 13 -10.13 30.14 -20.81
CA PRO A 13 -9.76 29.39 -21.99
C PRO A 13 -11.01 28.84 -22.68
N LYS A 14 -10.89 28.63 -23.99
CA LYS A 14 -11.91 27.89 -24.75
C LYS A 14 -11.74 26.40 -24.48
N LEU A 15 -12.82 25.77 -24.05
CA LEU A 15 -12.88 24.34 -23.75
C LEU A 15 -13.84 23.65 -24.71
N SER A 16 -13.45 22.48 -25.20
CA SER A 16 -14.25 21.62 -26.07
C SER A 16 -14.26 20.19 -25.55
N GLN A 17 -15.35 19.48 -25.83
CA GLN A 17 -15.51 18.08 -25.44
C GLN A 17 -15.06 17.18 -26.60
N HIS A 18 -14.12 16.28 -26.33
CA HIS A 18 -13.57 15.35 -27.32
C HIS A 18 -13.69 13.91 -26.82
N VAL A 19 -13.88 12.99 -27.77
CA VAL A 19 -13.92 11.55 -27.51
C VAL A 19 -12.54 10.97 -27.78
N PHE A 20 -11.94 10.35 -26.77
CA PHE A 20 -10.65 9.69 -26.86
C PHE A 20 -10.79 8.21 -26.54
N TYR A 21 -9.99 7.38 -27.20
CA TYR A 21 -9.80 5.99 -26.83
C TYR A 21 -8.49 5.86 -26.06
N SER A 22 -8.52 5.10 -24.97
CA SER A 22 -7.31 4.72 -24.23
C SER A 22 -7.03 3.25 -24.51
N ASP A 23 -5.87 3.01 -25.09
CA ASP A 23 -5.29 1.70 -25.37
C ASP A 23 -5.00 0.95 -24.05
N ILE A 24 -4.55 1.67 -23.02
CA ILE A 24 -4.19 1.08 -21.71
C ILE A 24 -5.43 0.69 -20.91
N LEU A 25 -6.50 1.49 -20.98
CA LEU A 25 -7.75 1.24 -20.24
C LEU A 25 -8.79 0.46 -21.07
N ASP A 26 -8.52 0.22 -22.35
CA ASP A 26 -9.41 -0.38 -23.34
C ASP A 26 -10.84 0.20 -23.29
N ARG A 27 -10.95 1.53 -23.36
CA ARG A 27 -12.26 2.21 -23.31
C ARG A 27 -12.28 3.56 -24.00
N TRP A 28 -13.45 3.91 -24.51
CA TRP A 28 -13.77 5.24 -24.97
C TRP A 28 -14.13 6.15 -23.78
N MET A 29 -13.53 7.32 -23.73
CA MET A 29 -13.77 8.33 -22.69
C MET A 29 -14.07 9.66 -23.35
N ILE A 30 -14.93 10.45 -22.72
CA ILE A 30 -15.21 11.81 -23.15
C ILE A 30 -14.50 12.77 -22.20
N ILE A 31 -13.55 13.55 -22.73
CA ILE A 31 -12.70 14.45 -21.94
C ILE A 31 -12.90 15.88 -22.45
N VAL A 32 -13.02 16.82 -21.51
CA VAL A 32 -13.03 18.24 -21.83
C VAL A 32 -11.60 18.73 -21.90
N VAL A 33 -11.18 19.23 -23.06
CA VAL A 33 -9.82 19.68 -23.35
C VAL A 33 -9.81 21.11 -23.89
N SER A 34 -8.69 21.81 -23.68
CA SER A 34 -8.41 23.06 -24.40
C SER A 34 -7.75 22.76 -25.75
N ASP A 35 -7.81 23.71 -26.69
CA ASP A 35 -7.12 23.60 -27.99
C ASP A 35 -5.60 23.36 -27.81
N SER A 36 -4.99 23.96 -26.79
CA SER A 36 -3.57 23.76 -26.46
C SER A 36 -3.26 22.34 -25.98
N ALA A 37 -4.15 21.75 -25.18
CA ALA A 37 -3.99 20.38 -24.69
C ALA A 37 -4.20 19.38 -25.83
N LEU A 38 -5.19 19.62 -26.70
CA LEU A 38 -5.43 18.82 -27.89
C LEU A 38 -4.18 18.77 -28.79
N HIS A 39 -3.55 19.91 -29.05
CA HIS A 39 -2.31 19.95 -29.83
C HIS A 39 -1.14 19.22 -29.15
N ALA A 40 -1.06 19.25 -27.82
CA ALA A 40 -0.03 18.52 -27.07
C ALA A 40 -0.24 16.99 -27.15
N ILE A 41 -1.50 16.53 -27.14
CA ILE A 41 -1.87 15.13 -27.35
C ILE A 41 -1.51 14.71 -28.77
N GLU A 42 -1.89 15.50 -29.78
CA GLU A 42 -1.54 15.23 -31.18
C GLU A 42 -0.03 15.13 -31.39
N LYS A 43 0.75 15.99 -30.71
CA LYS A 43 2.21 15.94 -30.75
C LYS A 43 2.79 14.67 -30.12
N ALA A 44 2.15 14.15 -29.08
CA ALA A 44 2.53 12.88 -28.45
C ALA A 44 2.05 11.66 -29.25
N GLY A 45 1.09 11.83 -30.17
CA GLY A 45 0.50 10.81 -31.02
C GLY A 45 -0.77 10.20 -30.42
N ASP A 46 -0.72 9.82 -29.14
CA ASP A 46 -1.82 9.16 -28.43
C ASP A 46 -2.09 9.81 -27.07
N LEU A 47 -3.32 9.68 -26.57
CA LEU A 47 -3.71 10.17 -25.24
C LEU A 47 -2.86 9.53 -24.14
N ASP A 48 -2.69 8.21 -24.18
CA ASP A 48 -1.96 7.48 -23.14
C ASP A 48 -0.48 7.88 -23.11
N THR A 49 0.15 8.04 -24.28
CA THR A 49 1.52 8.52 -24.41
C THR A 49 1.68 9.94 -23.85
N TYR A 50 0.69 10.81 -24.10
CA TYR A 50 0.67 12.15 -23.52
C TYR A 50 0.61 12.12 -21.99
N ILE A 51 -0.28 11.31 -21.42
CA ILE A 51 -0.44 11.17 -19.97
C ILE A 51 0.85 10.62 -19.33
N LEU A 52 1.44 9.58 -19.92
CA LEU A 52 2.62 8.92 -19.36
C LEU A 52 3.91 9.75 -19.48
N SER A 53 4.01 10.62 -20.49
CA SER A 53 5.20 11.45 -20.73
C SER A 53 5.13 12.83 -20.07
N THR A 54 3.93 13.30 -19.73
CA THR A 54 3.75 14.63 -19.12
C THR A 54 3.99 14.54 -17.61
N PRO A 55 4.87 15.39 -17.03
CA PRO A 55 5.05 15.43 -15.59
C PRO A 55 3.81 15.98 -14.89
N GLU A 56 3.57 15.53 -13.65
CA GLU A 56 2.41 15.91 -12.83
C GLU A 56 2.28 17.44 -12.66
N GLU A 57 3.40 18.15 -12.54
CA GLU A 57 3.41 19.62 -12.42
C GLU A 57 2.70 20.34 -13.58
N LYS A 58 2.79 19.76 -14.79
CA LYS A 58 2.09 20.27 -15.97
C LYS A 58 0.68 19.71 -16.09
N MET A 59 0.48 18.48 -15.66
CA MET A 59 -0.79 17.77 -15.72
C MET A 59 -1.62 18.13 -14.48
N GLN A 60 -2.11 19.36 -14.42
CA GLN A 60 -2.92 19.89 -13.32
C GLN A 60 -4.36 19.31 -13.27
N SER A 61 -4.60 18.18 -13.94
CA SER A 61 -5.89 17.50 -14.01
C SER A 61 -5.79 16.11 -13.40
N ARG A 62 -6.75 15.79 -12.53
CA ARG A 62 -6.88 14.45 -11.97
C ARG A 62 -7.85 13.64 -12.83
N LEU A 63 -7.32 12.64 -13.52
CA LEU A 63 -8.10 11.60 -14.19
C LEU A 63 -7.97 10.33 -13.37
N ASP A 64 -9.09 9.69 -13.05
CA ASP A 64 -9.08 8.42 -12.32
C ASP A 64 -9.06 7.25 -13.33
N PRO A 65 -7.92 6.54 -13.50
CA PRO A 65 -7.88 5.34 -14.31
C PRO A 65 -8.56 4.19 -13.57
N SER A 66 -9.64 3.65 -14.14
CA SER A 66 -10.21 2.36 -13.71
C SER A 66 -9.73 1.28 -14.67
N PHE A 67 -9.05 0.26 -14.15
CA PHE A 67 -8.43 -0.79 -14.96
C PHE A 67 -9.45 -1.78 -15.55
N CYS A 68 -9.25 -2.16 -16.82
CA CYS A 68 -9.91 -3.30 -17.47
C CYS A 68 -9.09 -4.59 -17.24
N SER A 69 -9.74 -5.76 -17.28
CA SER A 69 -9.17 -7.05 -16.84
C SER A 69 -8.66 -7.98 -17.97
N ASP A 70 -8.57 -7.55 -19.23
CA ASP A 70 -8.19 -8.47 -20.33
C ASP A 70 -6.68 -8.68 -20.51
N ASP A 71 -6.24 -9.92 -20.75
CA ASP A 71 -4.83 -10.33 -20.67
C ASP A 71 -4.06 -10.37 -22.00
N GLU A 72 -4.74 -10.48 -23.15
CA GLU A 72 -4.07 -10.68 -24.45
C GLU A 72 -3.52 -9.38 -25.05
N GLN A 73 -4.31 -8.31 -25.01
CA GLN A 73 -3.91 -7.00 -25.52
C GLN A 73 -2.76 -6.40 -24.70
N LYS A 74 -2.63 -6.77 -23.42
CA LYS A 74 -1.56 -6.30 -22.52
C LYS A 74 -0.18 -6.49 -23.11
N ARG A 75 0.10 -7.61 -23.81
CA ARG A 75 1.45 -7.87 -24.37
C ARG A 75 1.85 -6.85 -25.44
N ALA A 76 0.93 -6.50 -26.33
CA ALA A 76 1.19 -5.50 -27.37
C ALA A 76 1.32 -4.10 -26.74
N LEU A 77 0.48 -3.79 -25.75
CA LEU A 77 0.52 -2.54 -25.00
C LEU A 77 1.83 -2.37 -24.22
N PHE A 78 2.32 -3.44 -23.59
CA PHE A 78 3.61 -3.42 -22.91
C PHE A 78 4.73 -3.02 -23.87
N ASN A 79 4.74 -3.55 -25.09
CA ASN A 79 5.74 -3.19 -26.09
C ASN A 79 5.67 -1.72 -26.53
N LYS A 80 4.47 -1.13 -26.59
CA LYS A 80 4.31 0.30 -26.92
C LYS A 80 4.81 1.22 -25.79
N HIS A 81 4.58 0.85 -24.53
CA HIS A 81 4.82 1.70 -23.35
C HIS A 81 5.95 1.22 -22.43
N GLN A 82 6.94 0.50 -22.96
CA GLN A 82 8.03 -0.11 -22.15
C GLN A 82 8.78 0.89 -21.27
N ASN A 83 8.97 2.12 -21.76
CA ASN A 83 9.75 3.15 -21.08
C ASN A 83 9.09 3.67 -19.79
N HIS A 84 7.79 3.41 -19.59
CA HIS A 84 7.00 3.94 -18.48
C HIS A 84 6.58 2.85 -17.49
N ILE A 85 7.28 1.71 -17.49
CA ILE A 85 7.03 0.61 -16.56
C ILE A 85 7.67 0.96 -15.22
N ILE A 86 6.82 1.08 -14.19
CA ILE A 86 7.19 1.40 -12.82
C ILE A 86 6.76 0.19 -11.96
N PRO A 87 7.52 -0.19 -10.91
CA PRO A 87 7.10 -1.25 -10.01
C PRO A 87 5.76 -0.90 -9.35
N ARG A 88 4.92 -1.92 -9.12
CA ARG A 88 3.58 -1.76 -8.54
C ARG A 88 3.61 -0.96 -7.24
N GLU A 89 4.61 -1.22 -6.40
CA GLU A 89 4.78 -0.57 -5.11
C GLU A 89 4.91 0.94 -5.24
N GLU A 90 5.63 1.45 -6.23
CA GLU A 90 5.80 2.88 -6.49
C GLU A 90 4.60 3.47 -7.25
N ALA A 91 4.11 2.76 -8.27
CA ALA A 91 2.98 3.20 -9.10
C ALA A 91 1.73 3.51 -8.28
N GLU A 92 1.55 2.76 -7.20
CA GLU A 92 0.46 2.89 -6.24
C GLU A 92 0.45 4.19 -5.43
N TRP A 93 1.57 4.93 -5.38
CA TRP A 93 1.69 6.21 -4.69
C TRP A 93 1.67 7.41 -5.62
N ILE A 94 1.73 7.19 -6.94
CA ILE A 94 1.73 8.27 -7.94
C ILE A 94 0.34 8.92 -7.99
N GLY A 95 0.29 10.25 -8.04
CA GLY A 95 -0.95 11.02 -8.19
C GLY A 95 -1.83 11.12 -6.94
N LEU A 96 -1.36 10.63 -5.79
CA LEU A 96 -2.04 10.82 -4.50
C LEU A 96 -1.72 12.21 -3.94
N THR A 97 -2.75 12.90 -3.46
CA THR A 97 -2.54 14.10 -2.66
C THR A 97 -1.91 13.75 -1.29
N LEU A 98 -1.29 14.72 -0.62
CA LEU A 98 -0.68 14.49 0.70
C LEU A 98 -1.66 13.88 1.71
N GLU A 99 -2.90 14.35 1.72
CA GLU A 99 -3.96 13.83 2.61
C GLU A 99 -4.34 12.38 2.27
N GLU A 100 -4.47 12.07 0.97
CA GLU A 100 -4.76 10.72 0.50
C GLU A 100 -3.59 9.76 0.79
N ALA A 101 -2.35 10.22 0.64
CA ALA A 101 -1.14 9.47 0.96
C ALA A 101 -1.05 9.19 2.47
N ILE A 102 -1.32 10.19 3.33
CA ILE A 102 -1.38 10.00 4.78
C ILE A 102 -2.45 8.95 5.14
N LYS A 103 -3.65 9.07 4.54
CA LYS A 103 -4.74 8.12 4.78
C LYS A 103 -4.38 6.70 4.32
N LYS A 104 -3.69 6.57 3.19
CA LYS A 104 -3.18 5.29 2.68
C LYS A 104 -2.16 4.69 3.64
N GLN A 105 -1.20 5.49 4.10
CA GLN A 105 -0.19 5.06 5.07
C GLN A 105 -0.84 4.59 6.39
N GLN A 106 -1.79 5.36 6.91
CA GLN A 106 -2.53 4.99 8.12
C GLN A 106 -3.27 3.66 7.96
N LYS A 107 -3.82 3.37 6.78
CA LYS A 107 -4.46 2.09 6.49
C LYS A 107 -3.46 0.93 6.52
N LEU A 108 -2.29 1.12 5.91
CA LEU A 108 -1.21 0.12 5.95
C LEU A 108 -0.72 -0.14 7.38
N ASP A 109 -0.52 0.92 8.17
CA ASP A 109 -0.12 0.82 9.57
C ASP A 109 -1.18 0.12 10.41
N TYR A 110 -2.46 0.38 10.16
CA TYR A 110 -3.57 -0.30 10.81
C TYR A 110 -3.61 -1.80 10.48
N GLU A 111 -3.45 -2.17 9.21
CA GLU A 111 -3.41 -3.57 8.77
C GLU A 111 -2.16 -4.30 9.32
N ALA A 112 -1.02 -3.62 9.34
CA ALA A 112 0.21 -4.11 9.95
C ALA A 112 0.06 -4.27 11.47
N ALA A 113 -0.57 -3.33 12.16
CA ALA A 113 -0.85 -3.43 13.59
C ALA A 113 -1.79 -4.61 13.87
N ARG A 114 -2.89 -4.70 13.12
CA ARG A 114 -3.90 -5.77 13.25
C ARG A 114 -3.28 -7.16 13.06
N SER A 115 -2.42 -7.34 12.07
CA SER A 115 -1.72 -8.62 11.85
C SER A 115 -0.65 -8.91 12.91
N LYS A 116 0.00 -7.88 13.47
CA LYS A 116 0.95 -7.99 14.58
C LYS A 116 0.30 -8.32 15.92
N LEU A 117 -1.01 -8.06 16.10
CA LEU A 117 -1.75 -8.40 17.34
C LEU A 117 -1.79 -9.93 17.53
N LYS A 118 -0.74 -10.47 18.15
CA LYS A 118 -0.68 -11.86 18.61
C LYS A 118 -1.14 -11.90 20.08
N PRO A 119 -2.12 -12.75 20.44
CA PRO A 119 -2.49 -12.94 21.84
C PRO A 119 -1.28 -13.30 22.71
N GLN A 120 -1.21 -12.77 23.93
CA GLN A 120 -0.08 -12.97 24.85
C GLN A 120 0.22 -14.45 25.13
N LYS A 121 -0.78 -15.33 25.04
CA LYS A 121 -0.61 -16.79 25.13
C LYS A 121 0.52 -17.29 24.22
N TYR A 122 0.53 -16.87 22.95
CA TYR A 122 1.53 -17.32 21.98
C TYR A 122 2.92 -16.74 22.28
N VAL A 123 2.99 -15.48 22.73
CA VAL A 123 4.26 -14.83 23.12
C VAL A 123 4.89 -15.54 24.32
N LEU A 124 4.08 -15.84 25.35
CA LEU A 124 4.56 -16.54 26.55
C LEU A 124 4.94 -17.99 26.24
N PHE A 125 4.15 -18.68 25.42
CA PHE A 125 4.48 -20.04 24.98
C PHE A 125 5.82 -20.10 24.25
N ASN A 126 6.07 -19.17 23.32
CA ASN A 126 7.33 -19.13 22.59
C ASN A 126 8.53 -18.88 23.52
N LYS A 127 8.39 -18.00 24.53
CA LYS A 127 9.43 -17.78 25.54
C LYS A 127 9.74 -19.05 26.34
N VAL A 128 8.71 -19.72 26.87
CA VAL A 128 8.88 -20.98 27.62
C VAL A 128 9.50 -22.07 26.74
N PHE A 129 9.13 -22.13 25.45
CA PHE A 129 9.70 -23.08 24.52
C PHE A 129 11.19 -22.82 24.26
N GLU A 130 11.57 -21.55 24.04
CA GLU A 130 12.96 -21.11 23.87
C GLU A 130 13.81 -21.36 25.12
N ASP A 131 13.24 -21.16 26.31
CA ASP A 131 13.88 -21.47 27.60
C ASP A 131 14.15 -22.99 27.73
N LEU A 132 13.25 -23.85 27.23
CA LEU A 132 13.42 -25.31 27.27
C LEU A 132 14.44 -25.80 26.23
N ASP A 133 14.45 -25.22 25.02
CA ASP A 133 15.45 -25.52 23.99
C ASP A 133 16.86 -25.14 24.49
N SER A 134 17.03 -23.92 24.99
CA SER A 134 18.31 -23.46 25.56
C SER A 134 18.75 -24.25 26.79
N ALA A 135 17.82 -24.71 27.63
CA ALA A 135 18.12 -25.60 28.76
C ALA A 135 18.49 -27.03 28.33
N SER A 136 18.01 -27.49 27.16
CA SER A 136 18.39 -28.78 26.59
C SER A 136 19.81 -28.74 25.99
N GLU A 137 20.17 -27.63 25.35
CA GLU A 137 21.52 -27.38 24.81
C GLU A 137 22.55 -27.14 25.93
N GLY A 138 22.13 -26.55 27.07
CA GLY A 138 22.98 -26.34 28.25
C GLY A 138 23.25 -27.59 29.09
N ARG A 139 22.53 -28.70 28.88
CA ARG A 139 22.69 -29.94 29.67
C ARG A 139 23.81 -30.86 29.21
N GLU A 140 24.43 -30.58 28.07
CA GLU A 140 25.70 -31.22 27.69
C GLU A 140 26.92 -30.55 28.35
N GLY A 141 26.73 -29.51 29.19
CA GLY A 141 27.82 -28.84 29.89
C GLY A 141 27.44 -28.23 31.25
N SER A 142 27.75 -28.98 32.32
CA SER A 142 27.93 -28.52 33.72
C SER A 142 26.69 -28.22 34.58
N SER A 143 26.91 -28.42 35.89
CA SER A 143 25.93 -28.56 36.96
C SER A 143 25.53 -27.25 37.65
N ALA A 144 24.24 -27.19 38.03
CA ALA A 144 23.67 -26.58 39.25
C ALA A 144 23.58 -25.04 39.40
N GLY A 145 22.38 -24.57 39.80
CA GLY A 145 22.14 -23.28 40.46
C GLY A 145 20.89 -22.51 39.96
N THR A 146 19.66 -22.94 40.27
CA THR A 146 18.82 -22.47 41.39
C THR A 146 18.25 -21.04 41.26
N THR A 147 17.13 -20.87 40.53
CA THR A 147 16.06 -19.88 40.85
C THR A 147 14.66 -20.23 40.30
N GLU A 148 14.43 -21.42 39.72
CA GLU A 148 13.22 -21.69 38.89
C GLU A 148 12.24 -22.69 39.52
N SER A 149 12.43 -23.01 40.80
CA SER A 149 11.73 -24.12 41.48
C SER A 149 10.21 -23.94 41.59
N SER A 150 9.68 -22.71 41.59
CA SER A 150 8.28 -22.44 41.96
C SER A 150 7.25 -22.85 40.89
N THR A 151 7.48 -22.54 39.61
CA THR A 151 6.51 -22.81 38.53
C THR A 151 6.57 -24.27 38.05
N VAL A 152 7.78 -24.85 38.00
CA VAL A 152 7.99 -26.25 37.61
C VAL A 152 7.41 -27.22 38.65
N SER A 153 7.43 -26.85 39.94
CA SER A 153 6.81 -27.60 41.03
C SER A 153 5.28 -27.62 40.98
N ILE A 154 4.63 -26.59 40.44
CA ILE A 154 3.16 -26.53 40.35
C ILE A 154 2.64 -27.40 39.21
N LEU A 155 3.31 -27.39 38.06
CA LEU A 155 2.94 -28.20 36.90
C LEU A 155 3.16 -29.70 37.14
N SER A 156 4.27 -30.07 37.78
CA SER A 156 4.54 -31.46 38.17
C SER A 156 3.49 -32.01 39.14
N ARG A 157 3.03 -31.21 40.11
CA ARG A 157 1.90 -31.57 41.01
C ARG A 157 0.56 -31.72 40.28
N LEU A 158 0.30 -30.89 39.27
CA LEU A 158 -0.93 -30.96 38.47
C LEU A 158 -0.95 -32.18 37.54
N LEU A 159 0.18 -32.48 36.88
CA LEU A 159 0.33 -33.62 35.96
C LEU A 159 0.38 -34.97 36.69
N HIS A 160 0.99 -35.03 37.88
CA HIS A 160 1.16 -36.28 38.62
C HIS A 160 0.08 -36.54 39.68
N GLY A 161 -0.97 -35.71 39.75
CA GLY A 161 -2.20 -35.97 40.49
C GLY A 161 -1.98 -36.51 41.91
N GLU A 162 -1.81 -35.61 42.88
CA GLU A 162 -1.61 -36.01 44.28
C GLU A 162 -2.85 -36.76 44.81
N LYS A 163 -2.75 -38.09 44.92
CA LYS A 163 -3.74 -38.95 45.58
C LYS A 163 -3.75 -38.59 47.06
N ARG A 164 -4.65 -37.69 47.47
CA ARG A 164 -4.91 -37.40 48.89
C ARG A 164 -5.28 -38.70 49.60
N ALA A 165 -4.36 -39.24 50.40
CA ALA A 165 -4.64 -40.37 51.28
C ALA A 165 -5.59 -39.90 52.39
N THR A 166 -6.86 -40.28 52.28
CA THR A 166 -7.88 -40.16 53.34
C THR A 166 -7.52 -41.16 54.45
N LYS A 167 -7.11 -40.65 55.62
CA LYS A 167 -6.90 -41.46 56.82
C LYS A 167 -8.17 -41.43 57.67
N ARG A 168 -8.70 -42.64 57.94
CA ARG A 168 -9.82 -42.92 58.86
C ARG A 168 -9.48 -42.52 60.29
#